data_AF-A0A3E0IAV8-F1
#
_entry.id   AF-A0A3E0IAV8-F1
#
_cell.length_a   1.000
_cell.length_b   1.000
_cell.length_c   1.000
_cell.angle_alpha   90.00
_cell.angle_beta   90.00
_cell.angle_gamma   90.00
#
_symmetry.space_group_name_H-M   'P 1'
#
loop_
_entity.id
_entity.type
_entity.pdbx_description
1 polymer ?
#
loop_
_entity_poly.entity_id
_entity_poly.type
_entity_poly.pdbx_seq_one_letter_code
_entity_poly.pdbx_strand_id
1 'polypeptide(L)'
;MSKIHSNPDHLRRSGGKLSRFGRTVAAAGEKLDDTGQNLVDHAQGDRSGIGSVVAKAMGRGVEVTGTVFKEGGRVAERAGQNLGKTGDLHEEADLNARDRLLKHHPDAKSKRLPGGGERSAAPVSGGGGGGGRKPPKVRTGGGGEDEEPTHVSGDLNHPAGYRGSAASTHISSASPEHMPAPSLDPAPHKLADLSHTEGVVRDEETGLITHVGDRTSKDYVTHVAEHRANQYRAPQQQAKQDHLDYQRKVGEHKQQLQAYHEEKRAWVEQRKQEAAAAKAEGREPHFPPEPKMPEKPTPPRTGDVFSQANVGVTAVGMDMRTGLVYEGVNGSDADVIPKADLHPTLRQHLEDMNNKPGGYPVEDDTTGATRDRPHPDRPLGHAEVKAANALLWERRARGFDDGPGALAEMRVDNYHPFRSGGIEQAPCCANCNLMLRGVPSNAGRYDRFPPGEKIPE
;
A
#
# COMPACT_ATOMS: atom_id res chain seq x y z
N MET A 1 23.80 3.99 8.04
CA MET A 1 23.68 2.55 7.71
C MET A 1 24.11 1.74 8.91
N SER A 2 23.26 0.83 9.42
CA SER A 2 23.69 -0.13 10.44
C SER A 2 24.89 -0.92 9.90
N LYS A 3 25.92 -1.14 10.72
CA LYS A 3 27.09 -1.97 10.37
C LYS A 3 26.67 -3.44 10.27
N ILE A 4 25.95 -3.78 9.21
CA ILE A 4 25.64 -5.16 8.89
C ILE A 4 26.86 -5.69 8.16
N HIS A 5 27.58 -6.62 8.79
CA HIS A 5 28.68 -7.35 8.17
C HIS A 5 28.14 -8.33 7.12
N SER A 6 27.65 -7.77 6.01
CA SER A 6 27.11 -8.53 4.88
C SER A 6 28.21 -8.71 3.85
N ASN A 7 28.55 -9.94 3.52
CA ASN A 7 29.42 -10.22 2.39
C ASN A 7 28.59 -10.18 1.08
N PRO A 8 28.89 -9.30 0.10
CA PRO A 8 28.15 -9.19 -1.16
C PRO A 8 28.01 -10.52 -1.91
N ASP A 9 29.01 -11.39 -1.86
CA ASP A 9 28.97 -12.69 -2.53
C ASP A 9 28.01 -13.67 -1.85
N HIS A 10 27.79 -13.52 -0.54
CA HIS A 10 26.75 -14.28 0.17
C HIS A 10 25.35 -13.80 -0.22
N LEU A 11 25.16 -12.48 -0.40
CA LEU A 11 23.90 -11.91 -0.85
C LEU A 11 23.56 -12.35 -2.27
N ARG A 12 24.52 -12.32 -3.20
CA ARG A 12 24.32 -12.82 -4.58
C ARG A 12 24.05 -14.31 -4.63
N ARG A 13 24.82 -15.12 -3.92
CA ARG A 13 24.62 -16.59 -3.89
C ARG A 13 23.27 -16.95 -3.29
N SER A 14 22.88 -16.30 -2.18
CA SER A 14 21.57 -16.51 -1.55
C SER A 14 20.43 -16.01 -2.44
N GLY A 15 20.58 -14.82 -3.04
CA GLY A 15 19.62 -14.26 -3.99
C GLY A 15 19.41 -15.15 -5.22
N GLY A 16 20.49 -15.69 -5.79
CA GLY A 16 20.42 -16.64 -6.90
C GLY A 16 19.76 -17.97 -6.53
N LYS A 17 20.01 -18.51 -5.33
CA LYS A 17 19.32 -19.71 -4.83
C LYS A 17 17.82 -19.44 -4.64
N LEU A 18 17.47 -18.32 -4.02
CA LEU A 18 16.08 -17.94 -3.77
C LEU A 18 15.32 -17.66 -5.07
N SER A 19 15.96 -17.02 -6.05
CA SER A 19 15.39 -16.81 -7.39
C SER A 19 15.11 -18.11 -8.12
N ARG A 20 16.04 -19.07 -8.08
CA ARG A 20 15.82 -20.41 -8.66
C ARG A 20 14.69 -21.15 -7.96
N PHE A 21 14.65 -21.09 -6.62
CA PHE A 21 13.57 -21.69 -5.85
C PHE A 21 12.20 -21.08 -6.23
N GLY A 22 12.10 -19.75 -6.30
CA GLY A 22 10.88 -19.05 -6.71
C GLY A 22 10.39 -19.48 -8.09
N ARG A 23 11.28 -19.60 -9.08
CA ARG A 23 10.95 -20.13 -10.42
C ARG A 23 10.46 -21.57 -10.39
N THR A 24 11.10 -22.44 -9.61
CA THR A 24 10.64 -23.83 -9.44
C THR A 24 9.25 -23.91 -8.83
N VAL A 25 8.97 -23.09 -7.81
CA VAL A 25 7.66 -23.04 -7.16
C VAL A 25 6.59 -22.48 -8.10
N ALA A 26 6.89 -21.42 -8.85
CA ALA A 26 5.98 -20.88 -9.85
C ALA A 26 5.65 -21.90 -10.95
N ALA A 27 6.65 -22.61 -11.48
CA ALA A 27 6.45 -23.66 -12.48
C ALA A 27 5.67 -24.87 -11.93
N ALA A 28 5.80 -25.18 -10.63
CA ALA A 28 4.98 -26.20 -9.98
C ALA A 28 3.52 -25.73 -9.85
N GLY A 29 3.30 -24.46 -9.51
CA GLY A 29 1.97 -23.84 -9.48
C GLY A 29 1.27 -23.88 -10.84
N GLU A 30 1.99 -23.56 -11.92
CA GLU A 30 1.48 -23.64 -13.30
C GLU A 30 1.08 -25.07 -13.69
N LYS A 31 1.88 -26.08 -13.34
CA LYS A 31 1.51 -27.49 -13.58
C LYS A 31 0.28 -27.94 -12.80
N LEU A 32 0.11 -27.43 -11.57
CA LEU A 32 -1.09 -27.71 -10.78
C LEU A 32 -2.32 -27.08 -11.43
N ASP A 33 -2.20 -25.84 -11.89
CA ASP A 33 -3.24 -25.12 -12.61
C ASP A 33 -3.66 -25.88 -13.87
N ASP A 34 -2.70 -26.27 -14.71
CA ASP A 34 -2.93 -27.10 -15.91
C ASP A 34 -3.60 -28.44 -15.57
N THR A 35 -3.18 -29.08 -14.48
CA THR A 35 -3.77 -30.35 -14.03
C THR A 35 -5.22 -30.16 -13.57
N GLY A 36 -5.49 -29.05 -12.86
CA GLY A 36 -6.83 -28.66 -12.44
C GLY A 36 -7.74 -28.43 -13.64
N GLN A 37 -7.26 -27.72 -14.66
CA GLN A 37 -8.01 -27.46 -15.87
C GLN A 37 -8.30 -28.74 -16.65
N ASN A 38 -7.32 -29.62 -16.82
CA ASN A 38 -7.50 -30.92 -17.48
C ASN A 38 -8.50 -31.82 -16.73
N LEU A 39 -8.53 -31.79 -15.40
CA LEU A 39 -9.51 -32.52 -14.59
C LEU A 39 -10.92 -31.97 -14.78
N VAL A 40 -11.07 -30.64 -14.84
CA VAL A 40 -12.35 -29.98 -15.13
C VAL A 40 -12.84 -30.37 -16.53
N ASP A 41 -11.97 -30.31 -17.54
CA ASP A 41 -12.31 -30.62 -18.93
C ASP A 41 -12.73 -32.09 -19.09
N HIS A 42 -12.02 -33.03 -18.43
CA HIS A 42 -12.37 -34.46 -18.47
C HIS A 42 -13.71 -34.74 -17.78
N ALA A 43 -14.04 -34.01 -16.72
CA ALA A 43 -15.27 -34.22 -15.98
C ALA A 43 -16.49 -33.54 -16.61
N GLN A 44 -16.31 -32.48 -17.39
CA GLN A 44 -17.40 -31.89 -18.18
C GLN A 44 -17.94 -32.86 -19.25
N GLY A 45 -17.15 -33.87 -19.65
CA GLY A 45 -17.58 -34.93 -20.55
C GLY A 45 -18.41 -36.04 -19.89
N ASP A 46 -18.50 -36.11 -18.56
CA ASP A 46 -19.20 -37.17 -17.85
C ASP A 46 -20.70 -36.86 -17.69
N ARG A 47 -21.56 -37.65 -18.36
CA ARG A 47 -23.02 -37.53 -18.32
C ARG A 47 -23.64 -38.11 -17.05
N SER A 48 -22.87 -38.75 -16.17
CA SER A 48 -23.37 -39.43 -14.97
C SER A 48 -23.81 -38.48 -13.84
N GLY A 49 -23.48 -37.18 -13.92
CA GLY A 49 -23.80 -36.16 -12.90
C GLY A 49 -22.95 -36.23 -11.63
N ILE A 50 -22.42 -37.40 -11.27
CA ILE A 50 -21.52 -37.59 -10.12
C ILE A 50 -20.13 -36.98 -10.42
N GLY A 51 -19.63 -37.15 -11.64
CA GLY A 51 -18.37 -36.54 -12.09
C GLY A 51 -18.37 -35.01 -12.03
N SER A 52 -19.51 -34.36 -12.27
CA SER A 52 -19.59 -32.89 -12.27
C SER A 52 -19.44 -32.28 -10.88
N VAL A 53 -19.89 -32.98 -9.83
CA VAL A 53 -19.79 -32.51 -8.43
C VAL A 53 -18.37 -32.67 -7.91
N VAL A 54 -17.75 -33.84 -8.16
CA VAL A 54 -16.37 -34.12 -7.76
C VAL A 54 -15.40 -33.17 -8.47
N ALA A 55 -15.60 -32.92 -9.76
CA ALA A 55 -14.74 -32.00 -10.51
C ALA A 55 -14.91 -30.54 -10.13
N LYS A 56 -16.12 -30.11 -9.75
CA LYS A 56 -16.33 -28.74 -9.27
C LYS A 56 -15.67 -28.51 -7.91
N ALA A 57 -15.64 -29.52 -7.05
CA ALA A 57 -14.97 -29.45 -5.75
C ALA A 57 -13.44 -29.57 -5.86
N MET A 58 -12.94 -30.56 -6.60
CA MET A 58 -11.50 -30.77 -6.77
C MET A 58 -10.84 -29.75 -7.70
N GLY A 59 -11.50 -29.35 -8.79
CA GLY A 59 -11.00 -28.35 -9.73
C GLY A 59 -10.72 -27.02 -9.05
N ARG A 60 -11.67 -26.52 -8.25
CA ARG A 60 -11.47 -25.30 -7.45
C ARG A 60 -10.35 -25.43 -6.42
N GLY A 61 -10.22 -26.60 -5.78
CA GLY A 61 -9.15 -26.82 -4.79
C GLY A 61 -7.75 -26.78 -5.42
N VAL A 62 -7.60 -27.37 -6.61
CA VAL A 62 -6.34 -27.42 -7.36
C VAL A 62 -6.01 -26.05 -7.98
N GLU A 63 -6.99 -25.35 -8.55
CA GLU A 63 -6.84 -23.99 -9.11
C GLU A 63 -6.40 -22.97 -8.06
N VAL A 64 -7.06 -22.97 -6.88
CA VAL A 64 -6.69 -22.08 -5.77
C VAL A 64 -5.27 -22.39 -5.28
N THR A 65 -4.92 -23.67 -5.18
CA THR A 65 -3.56 -24.08 -4.79
C THR A 65 -2.53 -23.64 -5.84
N GLY A 66 -2.81 -23.87 -7.13
CA GLY A 66 -1.96 -23.44 -8.24
C GLY A 66 -1.67 -21.94 -8.21
N THR A 67 -2.71 -21.13 -8.00
CA THR A 67 -2.60 -19.67 -7.89
C THR A 67 -1.70 -19.22 -6.72
N VAL A 68 -1.88 -19.84 -5.54
CA VAL A 68 -1.07 -19.52 -4.35
C VAL A 68 0.41 -19.89 -4.57
N PHE A 69 0.69 -21.04 -5.17
CA PHE A 69 2.06 -21.45 -5.48
C PHE A 69 2.70 -20.55 -6.55
N LYS A 70 1.92 -20.13 -7.56
CA LYS A 70 2.37 -19.19 -8.59
C LYS A 70 2.80 -17.85 -7.98
N GLU A 71 1.97 -17.25 -7.14
CA GLU A 71 2.33 -15.97 -6.49
C GLU A 71 3.40 -16.12 -5.40
N GLY A 72 3.39 -17.21 -4.64
CA GLY A 72 4.48 -17.51 -3.71
C GLY A 72 5.83 -17.64 -4.43
N GLY A 73 5.84 -18.28 -5.60
CA GLY A 73 7.02 -18.40 -6.46
C GLY A 73 7.50 -17.04 -7.00
N ARG A 74 6.58 -16.19 -7.47
CA ARG A 74 6.88 -14.84 -7.97
C ARG A 74 7.48 -13.93 -6.89
N VAL A 75 6.92 -13.97 -5.67
CA VAL A 75 7.42 -13.20 -4.54
C VAL A 75 8.82 -13.68 -4.14
N ALA A 76 9.04 -15.00 -4.04
CA ALA A 76 10.36 -15.56 -3.76
C ALA A 76 11.38 -15.20 -4.84
N GLU A 77 10.98 -15.22 -6.12
CA GLU A 77 11.85 -14.82 -7.22
C GLU A 77 12.30 -13.36 -7.09
N ARG A 78 11.34 -12.45 -6.88
CA ARG A 78 11.61 -11.02 -6.74
C ARG A 78 12.46 -10.71 -5.52
N ALA A 79 12.23 -11.41 -4.40
CA ALA A 79 13.08 -11.31 -3.21
C ALA A 79 14.52 -11.76 -3.51
N GLY A 80 14.69 -12.84 -4.27
CA GLY A 80 16.01 -13.31 -4.70
C GLY A 80 16.74 -12.29 -5.59
N GLN A 81 16.04 -11.68 -6.54
CA GLN A 81 16.59 -10.61 -7.41
C GLN A 81 16.99 -9.38 -6.59
N ASN A 82 16.17 -8.96 -5.63
CA ASN A 82 16.46 -7.81 -4.77
C ASN A 82 17.70 -8.04 -3.91
N LEU A 83 17.86 -9.24 -3.33
CA LEU A 83 19.08 -9.61 -2.60
C LEU A 83 20.34 -9.54 -3.47
N GLY A 84 20.24 -9.96 -4.74
CA GLY A 84 21.32 -9.80 -5.71
C GLY A 84 21.70 -8.33 -5.91
N LYS A 85 20.71 -7.48 -6.19
CA LYS A 85 20.91 -6.03 -6.36
C LYS A 85 21.50 -5.37 -5.12
N THR A 86 21.07 -5.76 -3.93
CA THR A 86 21.67 -5.28 -2.67
C THR A 86 23.13 -5.67 -2.55
N GLY A 87 23.51 -6.88 -2.99
CA GLY A 87 24.91 -7.28 -3.12
C GLY A 87 25.71 -6.36 -4.05
N ASP A 88 25.13 -6.00 -5.20
CA ASP A 88 25.76 -5.10 -6.18
C ASP A 88 25.97 -3.69 -5.61
N LEU A 89 24.94 -3.12 -4.95
CA LEU A 89 25.02 -1.80 -4.31
C LEU A 89 26.05 -1.75 -3.18
N HIS A 90 26.22 -2.84 -2.42
CA HIS A 90 27.26 -2.92 -1.39
C HIS A 90 28.67 -2.90 -2.00
N GLU A 91 28.90 -3.68 -3.06
CA GLU A 91 30.20 -3.69 -3.74
C GLU A 91 30.51 -2.33 -4.38
N GLU A 92 29.52 -1.68 -5.00
CA GLU A 92 29.68 -0.34 -5.55
C GLU A 92 30.00 0.70 -4.47
N ALA A 93 29.32 0.66 -3.32
CA ALA A 93 29.61 1.55 -2.20
C ALA A 93 31.03 1.34 -1.64
N ASP A 94 31.48 0.08 -1.54
CA ASP A 94 32.83 -0.26 -1.08
C ASP A 94 33.91 0.22 -2.07
N LEU A 95 33.68 0.06 -3.37
CA LEU A 95 34.57 0.56 -4.42
C LEU A 95 34.65 2.10 -4.39
N ASN A 96 33.50 2.77 -4.28
CA ASN A 96 33.45 4.23 -4.18
C ASN A 96 34.15 4.75 -2.91
N ALA A 97 33.97 4.06 -1.77
CA ALA A 97 34.66 4.40 -0.53
C ALA A 97 36.17 4.20 -0.64
N ARG A 98 36.62 3.09 -1.24
CA ARG A 98 38.04 2.82 -1.53
C ARG A 98 38.65 3.90 -2.42
N ASP A 99 37.97 4.26 -3.51
CA ASP A 99 38.50 5.23 -4.47
C ASP A 99 38.58 6.64 -3.86
N ARG A 100 37.61 7.02 -3.02
CA ARG A 100 37.68 8.25 -2.20
C ARG A 100 38.83 8.19 -1.19
N LEU A 101 39.02 7.06 -0.52
CA LEU A 101 40.13 6.90 0.42
C LEU A 101 41.49 7.02 -0.28
N LEU A 102 41.66 6.39 -1.44
CA LEU A 102 42.89 6.48 -2.26
C LEU A 102 43.14 7.89 -2.80
N LYS A 103 42.07 8.67 -3.05
CA LYS A 103 42.17 10.08 -3.45
C LYS A 103 42.72 10.96 -2.33
N HIS A 104 42.31 10.71 -1.09
CA HIS A 104 42.76 11.47 0.08
C HIS A 104 44.08 10.97 0.69
N HIS A 105 44.46 9.72 0.41
CA HIS A 105 45.70 9.11 0.88
C HIS A 105 46.51 8.51 -0.28
N PRO A 106 47.13 9.35 -1.14
CA PRO A 106 47.85 8.87 -2.31
C PRO A 106 49.03 7.93 -1.95
N ASP A 107 49.63 8.09 -0.77
CA ASP A 107 50.74 7.27 -0.27
C ASP A 107 50.30 5.84 0.06
N ALA A 108 49.00 5.64 0.32
CA ALA A 108 48.40 4.34 0.59
C ALA A 108 48.31 3.44 -0.65
N LYS A 109 48.57 3.95 -1.86
CA LYS A 109 48.60 3.17 -3.11
C LYS A 109 49.60 2.00 -3.08
N SER A 110 50.62 2.07 -2.23
CA SER A 110 51.70 1.08 -2.14
C SER A 110 51.44 -0.09 -1.19
N LYS A 111 50.43 0.00 -0.31
CA LYS A 111 50.09 -1.07 0.65
C LYS A 111 48.73 -1.65 0.27
N ARG A 112 48.71 -2.91 -0.17
CA ARG A 112 47.47 -3.69 -0.37
C ARG A 112 46.61 -3.55 0.89
N LEU A 113 45.52 -2.80 0.79
CA LEU A 113 44.56 -2.67 1.88
C LEU A 113 43.94 -4.05 2.13
N PRO A 114 43.98 -4.57 3.37
CA PRO A 114 43.36 -5.85 3.69
C PRO A 114 41.83 -5.68 3.61
N GLY A 115 41.21 -6.24 2.58
CA GLY A 115 39.74 -6.23 2.45
C GLY A 115 39.18 -6.34 1.03
N GLY A 116 39.97 -6.07 -0.02
CA GLY A 116 39.53 -6.25 -1.40
C GLY A 116 40.07 -7.55 -1.99
N GLY A 117 39.26 -8.60 -2.08
CA GLY A 117 39.62 -9.78 -2.85
C GLY A 117 39.77 -9.42 -4.33
N GLU A 118 40.99 -9.47 -4.87
CA GLU A 118 41.21 -9.48 -6.32
C GLU A 118 40.48 -10.71 -6.89
N ARG A 119 39.46 -10.48 -7.73
CA ARG A 119 38.94 -11.58 -8.56
C ARG A 119 40.02 -11.93 -9.58
N SER A 120 40.51 -13.17 -9.54
CA SER A 120 41.06 -13.79 -10.73
C SER A 120 39.92 -13.90 -11.74
N ALA A 121 40.02 -13.16 -12.84
CA ALA A 121 39.09 -13.28 -13.96
C ALA A 121 39.25 -14.67 -14.59
N ALA A 122 38.52 -15.66 -14.07
CA ALA A 122 38.31 -16.91 -14.79
C ALA A 122 37.35 -16.61 -15.95
N PRO A 123 37.73 -16.88 -17.22
CA PRO A 123 36.84 -16.69 -18.35
C PRO A 123 35.62 -17.60 -18.18
N VAL A 124 34.44 -17.01 -18.24
CA VAL A 124 33.18 -17.75 -18.30
C VAL A 124 33.20 -18.56 -19.60
N SER A 125 33.42 -19.86 -19.48
CA SER A 125 33.33 -20.78 -20.61
C SER A 125 31.91 -20.75 -21.16
N GLY A 126 31.80 -20.48 -22.45
CA GLY A 126 30.56 -20.62 -23.19
C GLY A 126 30.11 -22.08 -23.21
N GLY A 127 29.02 -22.38 -22.51
CA GLY A 127 28.06 -23.41 -22.94
C GLY A 127 26.86 -22.65 -23.51
N GLY A 128 26.39 -22.86 -24.73
CA GLY A 128 26.36 -24.12 -25.48
C GLY A 128 24.89 -24.50 -25.66
N GLY A 129 24.30 -24.08 -26.78
CA GLY A 129 23.19 -24.73 -27.49
C GLY A 129 21.89 -25.05 -26.73
N GLY A 130 20.86 -24.22 -26.92
CA GLY A 130 19.47 -24.55 -26.59
C GLY A 130 18.54 -24.10 -27.72
N GLY A 131 18.05 -25.07 -28.49
CA GLY A 131 17.33 -24.91 -29.76
C GLY A 131 16.19 -23.89 -29.79
N GLY A 132 16.09 -23.22 -30.94
CA GLY A 132 15.02 -22.28 -31.26
C GLY A 132 13.63 -22.94 -31.21
N ARG A 133 12.77 -22.39 -30.36
CA ARG A 133 11.31 -22.47 -30.54
C ARG A 133 10.82 -21.13 -31.04
N LYS A 134 10.21 -21.14 -32.23
CA LYS A 134 9.54 -19.98 -32.82
C LYS A 134 8.41 -19.52 -31.89
N PRO A 135 8.23 -18.21 -31.66
CA PRO A 135 7.03 -17.70 -31.00
C PRO A 135 5.81 -17.92 -31.91
N PRO A 136 4.61 -18.17 -31.34
CA PRO A 136 3.39 -18.26 -32.12
C PRO A 136 3.09 -16.92 -32.79
N LYS A 137 2.71 -17.02 -34.07
CA LYS A 137 2.29 -15.93 -34.95
C LYS A 137 0.99 -15.35 -34.40
N VAL A 138 1.04 -14.19 -33.74
CA VAL A 138 -0.16 -13.43 -33.39
C VAL A 138 -0.72 -12.86 -34.70
N ARG A 139 -1.94 -13.25 -35.02
CA ARG A 139 -2.72 -12.72 -36.15
C ARG A 139 -2.97 -11.23 -35.91
N THR A 140 -2.44 -10.40 -36.79
CA THR A 140 -2.90 -9.04 -37.04
C THR A 140 -4.28 -9.11 -37.69
N GLY A 141 -5.32 -8.74 -36.93
CA GLY A 141 -6.63 -8.38 -37.45
C GLY A 141 -6.76 -6.87 -37.40
N GLY A 142 -6.82 -6.24 -38.57
CA GLY A 142 -7.19 -4.84 -38.71
C GLY A 142 -8.66 -4.69 -39.10
N GLY A 143 -9.16 -3.46 -39.00
CA GLY A 143 -10.32 -2.96 -39.74
C GLY A 143 -11.56 -2.62 -38.91
N GLY A 144 -12.02 -1.36 -39.06
CA GLY A 144 -13.31 -0.84 -38.58
C GLY A 144 -13.11 0.43 -37.73
N GLU A 145 -12.76 1.58 -38.32
CA GLU A 145 -13.66 2.56 -38.99
C GLU A 145 -14.71 3.17 -38.04
N ASP A 146 -14.43 4.43 -37.69
CA ASP A 146 -15.30 5.60 -37.62
C ASP A 146 -16.82 5.38 -37.50
N GLU A 147 -17.40 5.88 -36.41
CA GLU A 147 -18.66 6.62 -36.47
C GLU A 147 -18.82 7.53 -35.24
N GLU A 148 -18.80 8.84 -35.49
CA GLU A 148 -19.33 9.88 -34.61
C GLU A 148 -20.84 9.67 -34.37
N PRO A 149 -21.36 10.20 -33.26
CA PRO A 149 -22.65 10.87 -33.33
C PRO A 149 -22.56 12.31 -32.85
N THR A 150 -22.69 13.20 -33.84
CA THR A 150 -23.58 14.38 -33.88
C THR A 150 -23.98 15.03 -32.55
N HIS A 151 -23.51 16.27 -32.40
CA HIS A 151 -24.24 17.46 -31.94
C HIS A 151 -25.64 17.26 -31.33
N VAL A 152 -25.75 17.56 -30.03
CA VAL A 152 -26.97 18.07 -29.41
C VAL A 152 -26.64 19.44 -28.81
N SER A 153 -27.18 20.47 -29.44
CA SER A 153 -27.29 21.82 -28.91
C SER A 153 -28.36 21.88 -27.81
N GLY A 154 -28.04 22.42 -26.64
CA GLY A 154 -29.04 22.75 -25.62
C GLY A 154 -28.46 23.05 -24.24
N ASP A 155 -28.52 24.33 -23.89
CA ASP A 155 -28.55 24.93 -22.54
C ASP A 155 -27.35 24.83 -21.58
N LEU A 156 -26.77 26.02 -21.38
CA LEU A 156 -25.94 26.42 -20.25
C LEU A 156 -26.73 26.27 -18.94
N ASN A 157 -26.58 25.13 -18.26
CA ASN A 157 -26.96 24.98 -16.87
C ASN A 157 -25.92 24.15 -16.12
N HIS A 158 -25.29 24.79 -15.13
CA HIS A 158 -24.58 24.26 -13.95
C HIS A 158 -23.97 22.85 -14.05
N PRO A 159 -22.65 22.67 -13.85
CA PRO A 159 -22.06 21.34 -13.80
C PRO A 159 -22.61 20.55 -12.59
N ALA A 160 -23.56 19.67 -12.87
CA ALA A 160 -23.94 18.57 -12.01
C ALA A 160 -22.77 17.58 -11.99
N GLY A 161 -22.05 17.49 -10.88
CA GLY A 161 -20.90 16.57 -10.79
C GLY A 161 -20.31 16.40 -9.40
N TYR A 162 -20.17 17.48 -8.62
CA TYR A 162 -19.81 17.32 -7.22
C TYR A 162 -21.07 16.92 -6.45
N ARG A 163 -21.34 15.61 -6.39
CA ARG A 163 -22.24 15.03 -5.39
C ARG A 163 -21.61 15.30 -4.04
N GLY A 164 -21.91 16.47 -3.47
CA GLY A 164 -21.67 16.75 -2.06
C GLY A 164 -22.18 15.55 -1.29
N SER A 165 -21.26 14.89 -0.58
CA SER A 165 -21.56 13.73 0.24
C SER A 165 -22.76 14.05 1.13
N ALA A 166 -23.66 13.07 1.22
CA ALA A 166 -24.99 13.19 1.82
C ALA A 166 -24.94 13.86 3.21
N ALA A 167 -25.89 14.79 3.45
CA ALA A 167 -26.29 15.29 4.76
C ALA A 167 -25.14 15.45 5.78
N SER A 168 -24.30 16.47 5.60
CA SER A 168 -23.36 16.91 6.63
C SER A 168 -24.14 17.34 7.86
N THR A 169 -24.21 16.47 8.87
CA THR A 169 -24.55 16.87 10.23
C THR A 169 -23.63 18.02 10.64
N HIS A 170 -24.18 19.05 11.27
CA HIS A 170 -23.40 20.19 11.78
C HIS A 170 -22.45 19.71 12.87
N ILE A 171 -21.24 19.28 12.50
CA ILE A 171 -20.15 18.98 13.44
C ILE A 171 -19.53 20.33 13.81
N SER A 172 -20.04 20.93 14.89
CA SER A 172 -19.62 22.25 15.38
C SER A 172 -18.43 22.18 16.36
N SER A 173 -17.86 21.00 16.59
CA SER A 173 -16.81 20.81 17.59
C SER A 173 -15.42 21.06 17.02
N ALA A 174 -14.65 21.92 17.68
CA ALA A 174 -13.22 22.05 17.42
C ALA A 174 -12.41 20.83 17.87
N SER A 175 -12.94 20.01 18.80
CA SER A 175 -12.21 18.87 19.37
C SER A 175 -12.08 17.70 18.38
N PRO A 176 -10.85 17.20 18.15
CA PRO A 176 -10.62 16.03 17.29
C PRO A 176 -11.36 14.77 17.72
N GLU A 177 -11.69 14.64 19.01
CA GLU A 177 -12.38 13.46 19.56
C GLU A 177 -13.80 13.26 19.02
N HIS A 178 -14.40 14.33 18.50
CA HIS A 178 -15.77 14.32 17.95
C HIS A 178 -15.78 14.22 16.42
N MET A 179 -14.62 14.09 15.78
CA MET A 179 -14.53 13.94 14.33
C MET A 179 -15.08 12.57 13.88
N PRO A 180 -15.65 12.49 12.67
CA PRO A 180 -16.19 11.23 12.15
C PRO A 180 -15.08 10.18 12.08
N ALA A 181 -15.44 8.89 12.20
CA ALA A 181 -14.45 7.82 12.09
C ALA A 181 -13.70 7.88 10.74
N PRO A 182 -12.44 7.42 10.67
CA PRO A 182 -11.71 7.28 9.41
C PRO A 182 -12.50 6.47 8.38
N SER A 183 -12.42 6.88 7.12
CA SER A 183 -13.08 6.21 6.01
C SER A 183 -12.05 5.66 5.03
N LEU A 184 -12.35 4.51 4.43
CA LEU A 184 -11.60 4.01 3.28
C LEU A 184 -11.99 4.71 1.98
N ASP A 185 -13.07 5.48 1.97
CA ASP A 185 -13.43 6.30 0.83
C ASP A 185 -12.33 7.33 0.58
N PRO A 186 -11.64 7.27 -0.56
CA PRO A 186 -10.53 8.16 -0.87
C PRO A 186 -10.98 9.57 -1.30
N ALA A 187 -12.29 9.82 -1.35
CA ALA A 187 -12.85 11.16 -1.49
C ALA A 187 -12.47 12.05 -0.28
N PRO A 188 -12.37 13.37 -0.46
CA PRO A 188 -12.12 14.27 0.66
C PRO A 188 -13.32 14.35 1.61
N HIS A 189 -13.07 14.32 2.92
CA HIS A 189 -14.10 14.32 3.96
C HIS A 189 -14.07 15.62 4.76
N LYS A 190 -15.21 16.26 4.96
CA LYS A 190 -15.33 17.40 5.88
C LYS A 190 -15.19 16.89 7.31
N LEU A 191 -14.22 17.41 8.05
CA LEU A 191 -13.98 17.06 9.45
C LEU A 191 -14.67 18.01 10.42
N ALA A 192 -14.67 19.31 10.13
CA ALA A 192 -15.23 20.34 10.99
C ALA A 192 -15.66 21.59 10.22
N ASP A 193 -16.53 22.38 10.83
CA ASP A 193 -16.87 23.74 10.43
C ASP A 193 -16.68 24.71 11.61
N LEU A 194 -15.57 25.47 11.57
CA LEU A 194 -15.17 26.36 12.65
C LEU A 194 -15.78 27.77 12.52
N SER A 195 -16.69 28.00 11.56
CA SER A 195 -17.25 29.33 11.31
C SER A 195 -18.04 29.90 12.50
N HIS A 196 -18.57 29.03 13.37
CA HIS A 196 -19.39 29.39 14.52
C HIS A 196 -18.93 28.73 15.82
N THR A 197 -17.70 28.19 15.85
CA THR A 197 -17.18 27.51 17.05
C THR A 197 -16.65 28.53 18.06
N GLU A 198 -17.03 28.35 19.32
CA GLU A 198 -16.50 29.15 20.43
C GLU A 198 -14.97 28.96 20.55
N GLY A 199 -14.26 30.04 20.90
CA GLY A 199 -12.79 30.00 21.05
C GLY A 199 -12.01 30.13 19.73
N VAL A 200 -12.66 30.38 18.59
CA VAL A 200 -11.98 30.73 17.34
C VAL A 200 -11.62 32.20 17.36
N VAL A 201 -10.32 32.52 17.27
CA VAL A 201 -9.81 33.89 17.20
C VAL A 201 -9.38 34.20 15.77
N ARG A 202 -9.81 35.35 15.27
CA ARG A 202 -9.46 35.85 13.94
C ARG A 202 -8.61 37.10 14.08
N ASP A 203 -7.65 37.23 13.17
CA ASP A 203 -6.93 38.48 12.97
C ASP A 203 -7.90 39.57 12.48
N GLU A 204 -7.85 40.75 13.08
CA GLU A 204 -8.83 41.82 12.82
C GLU A 204 -8.69 42.44 11.42
N GLU A 205 -7.46 42.56 10.93
CA GLU A 205 -7.17 43.18 9.63
C GLU A 205 -7.46 42.21 8.49
N THR A 206 -6.90 41.01 8.59
CA THR A 206 -7.01 40.01 7.53
C THR A 206 -8.28 39.21 7.64
N GLY A 207 -8.90 39.05 8.81
CA GLY A 207 -10.08 38.18 9.05
C GLY A 207 -9.78 36.67 9.08
N LEU A 208 -8.50 36.29 9.00
CA LEU A 208 -8.06 34.89 9.01
C LEU A 208 -8.04 34.33 10.43
N ILE A 209 -8.39 33.06 10.58
CA ILE A 209 -8.28 32.35 11.86
C ILE A 209 -6.81 32.21 12.23
N THR A 210 -6.45 32.79 13.39
CA THR A 210 -5.10 32.67 13.97
C THR A 210 -5.05 31.63 15.08
N HIS A 211 -6.16 31.40 15.80
CA HIS A 211 -6.24 30.43 16.89
C HIS A 211 -7.58 29.67 16.91
N VAL A 212 -7.53 28.44 17.39
CA VAL A 212 -8.70 27.59 17.67
C VAL A 212 -8.53 27.04 19.08
N GLY A 213 -9.29 27.59 20.04
CA GLY A 213 -9.08 27.36 21.46
C GLY A 213 -7.75 27.97 21.93
N ASP A 214 -6.91 27.16 22.56
CA ASP A 214 -5.58 27.53 23.07
C ASP A 214 -4.45 27.29 22.05
N ARG A 215 -4.76 26.86 20.83
CA ARG A 215 -3.78 26.50 19.79
C ARG A 215 -3.76 27.52 18.67
N THR A 216 -2.57 27.79 18.13
CA THR A 216 -2.46 28.51 16.84
C THR A 216 -3.13 27.69 15.74
N SER A 217 -3.56 28.33 14.64
CA SER A 217 -4.14 27.62 13.49
C SER A 217 -3.17 26.57 12.91
N LYS A 218 -1.86 26.85 12.95
CA LYS A 218 -0.81 25.90 12.62
C LYS A 218 -0.84 24.67 13.53
N ASP A 219 -0.80 24.87 14.85
CA ASP A 219 -0.77 23.77 15.82
C ASP A 219 -2.09 22.99 15.84
N TYR A 220 -3.21 23.66 15.57
CA TYR A 220 -4.50 23.03 15.41
C TYR A 220 -4.50 22.04 14.23
N VAL A 221 -4.07 22.48 13.05
CA VAL A 221 -4.00 21.60 11.85
C VAL A 221 -3.06 20.42 12.10
N THR A 222 -1.89 20.66 12.71
CA THR A 222 -0.96 19.58 13.09
C THR A 222 -1.62 18.57 14.03
N HIS A 223 -2.27 19.06 15.08
CA HIS A 223 -2.92 18.21 16.07
C HIS A 223 -4.03 17.35 15.46
N VAL A 224 -4.86 17.94 14.58
CA VAL A 224 -5.89 17.21 13.86
C VAL A 224 -5.26 16.17 12.93
N ALA A 225 -4.28 16.53 12.12
CA ALA A 225 -3.61 15.61 11.19
C ALA A 225 -2.96 14.41 11.90
N GLU A 226 -2.28 14.66 13.03
CA GLU A 226 -1.68 13.62 13.86
C GLU A 226 -2.74 12.70 14.47
N HIS A 227 -3.81 13.27 15.00
CA HIS A 227 -4.93 12.50 15.55
C HIS A 227 -5.54 11.59 14.48
N ARG A 228 -5.80 12.14 13.28
CA ARG A 228 -6.32 11.38 12.13
C ARG A 228 -5.41 10.23 11.74
N ALA A 229 -4.12 10.49 11.55
CA ALA A 229 -3.14 9.45 11.20
C ALA A 229 -3.12 8.31 12.24
N ASN A 230 -3.24 8.63 13.54
CA ASN A 230 -3.33 7.62 14.60
C ASN A 230 -4.63 6.80 14.52
N GLN A 231 -5.76 7.41 14.17
CA GLN A 231 -7.02 6.69 14.02
C GLN A 231 -6.99 5.68 12.86
N TYR A 232 -6.27 5.95 11.77
CA TYR A 232 -6.03 4.94 10.70
C TYR A 232 -5.13 3.79 11.19
N ARG A 233 -4.19 4.08 12.08
CA ARG A 233 -3.22 3.09 12.58
C ARG A 233 -3.80 2.15 13.64
N ALA A 234 -4.69 2.63 14.50
CA ALA A 234 -5.22 1.85 15.62
C ALA A 234 -5.91 0.52 15.21
N PRO A 235 -6.79 0.49 14.19
CA PRO A 235 -7.39 -0.77 13.71
C PRO A 235 -6.36 -1.77 13.18
N GLN A 236 -5.28 -1.29 12.55
CA GLN A 236 -4.20 -2.17 12.06
C GLN A 236 -3.44 -2.80 13.23
N GLN A 237 -3.15 -2.03 14.28
CA GLN A 237 -2.50 -2.55 15.48
C GLN A 237 -3.38 -3.59 16.19
N GLN A 238 -4.68 -3.31 16.29
CA GLN A 238 -5.65 -4.26 16.84
C GLN A 238 -5.70 -5.55 16.00
N ALA A 239 -5.79 -5.45 14.67
CA ALA A 239 -5.81 -6.60 13.78
C ALA A 239 -4.53 -7.45 13.90
N LYS A 240 -3.36 -6.80 14.08
CA LYS A 240 -2.09 -7.49 14.35
C LYS A 240 -2.13 -8.24 15.68
N GLN A 241 -2.67 -7.62 16.72
CA GLN A 241 -2.81 -8.24 18.03
C GLN A 241 -3.77 -9.44 17.98
N ASP A 242 -4.93 -9.28 17.33
CA ASP A 242 -5.91 -10.34 17.13
C ASP A 242 -5.31 -11.53 16.35
N HIS A 243 -4.45 -11.25 15.37
CA HIS A 243 -3.73 -12.30 14.65
C HIS A 243 -2.74 -13.06 15.54
N LEU A 244 -1.98 -12.36 16.39
CA LEU A 244 -1.05 -13.00 17.33
C LEU A 244 -1.80 -13.85 18.35
N ASP A 245 -2.93 -13.35 18.87
CA ASP A 245 -3.79 -14.09 19.79
C ASP A 245 -4.42 -15.32 19.12
N TYR A 246 -4.80 -15.22 17.84
CA TYR A 246 -5.24 -16.36 17.05
C TYR A 246 -4.14 -17.41 16.88
N GLN A 247 -2.91 -17.02 16.54
CA GLN A 247 -1.78 -17.95 16.41
C GLN A 247 -1.50 -18.68 17.72
N ARG A 248 -1.59 -17.99 18.86
CA ARG A 248 -1.48 -18.60 20.19
C ARG A 248 -2.56 -19.67 20.40
N LYS A 249 -3.83 -19.33 20.14
CA LYS A 249 -4.97 -20.27 20.24
C LYS A 249 -4.82 -21.48 19.30
N VAL A 250 -4.27 -21.29 18.10
CA VAL A 250 -3.95 -22.40 17.18
C VAL A 250 -2.88 -23.32 17.79
N GLY A 251 -1.86 -22.76 18.44
CA GLY A 251 -0.86 -23.52 19.18
C GLY A 251 -1.46 -24.35 20.32
N GLU A 252 -2.31 -23.73 21.15
CA GLU A 252 -3.04 -24.40 22.24
C GLU A 252 -3.96 -25.50 21.71
N HIS A 253 -4.70 -25.24 20.64
CA HIS A 253 -5.59 -26.22 20.01
C HIS A 253 -4.82 -27.45 19.49
N LYS A 254 -3.61 -27.26 18.94
CA LYS A 254 -2.76 -28.41 18.53
C LYS A 254 -2.38 -29.28 19.72
N GLN A 255 -2.06 -28.70 20.87
CA GLN A 255 -1.76 -29.44 22.10
C GLN A 255 -3.01 -30.18 22.61
N GLN A 256 -4.18 -29.53 22.59
CA GLN A 256 -5.45 -30.15 22.95
C GLN A 256 -5.81 -31.31 22.03
N LEU A 257 -5.58 -31.17 20.71
CA LEU A 257 -5.79 -32.26 19.75
C LEU A 257 -4.86 -33.45 20.02
N GLN A 258 -3.60 -33.19 20.36
CA GLN A 258 -2.68 -34.25 20.72
C GLN A 258 -3.15 -34.99 21.98
N ALA A 259 -3.52 -34.26 23.03
CA ALA A 259 -4.06 -34.83 24.26
C ALA A 259 -5.35 -35.63 23.99
N TYR A 260 -6.25 -35.10 23.17
CA TYR A 260 -7.46 -35.79 22.72
C TYR A 260 -7.14 -37.12 22.02
N HIS A 261 -6.14 -37.14 21.13
CA HIS A 261 -5.73 -38.38 20.44
C HIS A 261 -5.07 -39.39 21.39
N GLU A 262 -4.36 -38.94 22.42
CA GLU A 262 -3.83 -39.81 23.47
C GLU A 262 -4.95 -40.40 24.33
N GLU A 263 -5.88 -39.56 24.80
CA GLU A 263 -7.05 -39.97 25.58
C GLU A 263 -7.96 -40.91 24.79
N LYS A 264 -8.23 -40.60 23.52
CA LYS A 264 -9.04 -41.46 22.64
C LYS A 264 -8.39 -42.82 22.42
N ARG A 265 -7.06 -42.88 22.28
CA ARG A 265 -6.33 -44.16 22.20
C ARG A 265 -6.48 -44.95 23.50
N ALA A 266 -6.31 -44.32 24.65
CA ALA A 266 -6.49 -44.97 25.96
C ALA A 266 -7.93 -45.47 26.14
N TRP A 267 -8.93 -44.66 25.76
CA TRP A 267 -10.34 -45.02 25.81
C TRP A 267 -10.67 -46.23 24.93
N VAL A 268 -10.12 -46.30 23.70
CA VAL A 268 -10.29 -47.46 22.82
C VAL A 268 -9.71 -48.73 23.45
N GLU A 269 -8.52 -48.67 24.06
CA GLU A 269 -7.91 -49.81 24.73
C GLU A 269 -8.71 -50.24 25.98
N GLN A 270 -9.19 -49.29 26.79
CA GLN A 270 -10.05 -49.59 27.94
C GLN A 270 -11.34 -50.27 27.51
N ARG A 271 -11.99 -49.79 26.43
CA ARG A 271 -13.19 -50.45 25.88
C ARG A 271 -12.92 -51.88 25.43
N LYS A 272 -11.76 -52.16 24.83
CA LYS A 272 -11.38 -53.53 24.45
C LYS A 272 -11.22 -54.42 25.69
N GLN A 273 -10.56 -53.92 26.74
CA GLN A 273 -10.35 -54.66 27.99
C GLN A 273 -11.67 -54.97 28.69
N GLU A 274 -12.55 -53.97 28.84
CA GLU A 274 -13.87 -54.13 29.48
C GLU A 274 -14.78 -55.08 28.69
N ALA A 275 -14.76 -54.99 27.35
CA ALA A 275 -15.49 -55.93 26.51
C ALA A 275 -14.98 -57.38 26.68
N ALA A 276 -13.66 -57.58 26.80
CA ALA A 276 -13.09 -58.89 27.03
C ALA A 276 -13.44 -59.44 28.43
N ALA A 277 -13.38 -58.59 29.47
CA ALA A 277 -13.75 -58.96 30.84
C ALA A 277 -15.24 -59.30 30.96
N ALA A 278 -16.11 -58.44 30.44
CA ALA A 278 -17.57 -58.66 30.44
C ALA A 278 -17.94 -59.97 29.73
N LYS A 279 -17.28 -60.27 28.60
CA LYS A 279 -17.45 -61.53 27.87
C LYS A 279 -17.02 -62.74 28.70
N ALA A 280 -15.89 -62.66 29.42
CA ALA A 280 -15.42 -63.73 30.28
C ALA A 280 -16.37 -64.00 31.46
N GLU A 281 -17.05 -62.94 31.94
CA GLU A 281 -17.98 -62.99 33.07
C GLU A 281 -19.44 -63.25 32.67
N GLY A 282 -19.75 -63.31 31.36
CA GLY A 282 -21.13 -63.49 30.88
C GLY A 282 -22.06 -62.30 31.16
N ARG A 283 -21.52 -61.09 31.31
CA ARG A 283 -22.27 -59.85 31.53
C ARG A 283 -22.20 -58.90 30.33
N GLU A 284 -23.09 -57.91 30.28
CA GLU A 284 -22.97 -56.82 29.32
C GLU A 284 -21.80 -55.86 29.68
N PRO A 285 -21.03 -55.40 28.68
CA PRO A 285 -19.96 -54.44 28.92
C PRO A 285 -20.52 -53.03 29.18
N HIS A 286 -19.95 -52.34 30.17
CA HIS A 286 -20.28 -50.93 30.45
C HIS A 286 -19.15 -50.02 29.98
N PHE A 287 -19.38 -49.21 28.95
CA PHE A 287 -18.33 -48.38 28.37
C PHE A 287 -18.31 -46.97 28.97
N PRO A 288 -17.12 -46.41 29.27
CA PRO A 288 -17.01 -44.99 29.62
C PRO A 288 -17.41 -44.10 28.43
N PRO A 289 -17.87 -42.86 28.67
CA PRO A 289 -18.20 -41.92 27.60
C PRO A 289 -16.97 -41.62 26.73
N GLU A 290 -17.18 -41.45 25.41
CA GLU A 290 -16.10 -41.09 24.49
C GLU A 290 -15.58 -39.68 24.81
N PRO A 291 -14.25 -39.44 24.79
CA PRO A 291 -13.72 -38.09 24.93
C PRO A 291 -14.25 -37.17 23.82
N LYS A 292 -14.46 -35.90 24.16
CA LYS A 292 -14.96 -34.89 23.22
C LYS A 292 -13.80 -34.25 22.45
N MET A 293 -13.97 -34.09 21.14
CA MET A 293 -13.00 -33.40 20.30
C MET A 293 -12.95 -31.90 20.67
N PRO A 294 -11.76 -31.30 20.83
CA PRO A 294 -11.66 -29.86 21.12
C PRO A 294 -12.18 -29.03 19.95
N GLU A 295 -12.78 -27.88 20.25
CA GLU A 295 -13.28 -26.95 19.24
C GLU A 295 -12.13 -26.21 18.54
N LYS A 296 -12.26 -26.04 17.22
CA LYS A 296 -11.26 -25.35 16.41
C LYS A 296 -11.35 -23.83 16.65
N PRO A 297 -10.23 -23.12 16.87
CA PRO A 297 -10.25 -21.68 16.99
C PRO A 297 -10.70 -21.03 15.67
N THR A 298 -11.58 -20.04 15.79
CA THR A 298 -12.06 -19.26 14.64
C THR A 298 -11.08 -18.12 14.35
N PRO A 299 -10.66 -17.91 13.08
CA PRO A 299 -9.81 -16.78 12.74
C PRO A 299 -10.55 -15.46 13.00
N PRO A 300 -9.83 -14.38 13.39
CA PRO A 300 -10.43 -13.07 13.53
C PRO A 300 -11.00 -12.64 12.18
N ARG A 301 -12.14 -11.95 12.20
CA ARG A 301 -12.62 -11.29 10.98
C ARG A 301 -11.61 -10.23 10.62
N THR A 302 -10.91 -10.42 9.50
CA THR A 302 -10.19 -9.36 8.83
C THR A 302 -11.25 -8.43 8.26
N GLY A 303 -11.73 -7.47 9.06
CA GLY A 303 -12.52 -6.36 8.54
C GLY A 303 -11.74 -5.59 7.49
N ASP A 304 -12.29 -4.50 7.01
CA ASP A 304 -11.59 -3.56 6.14
C ASP A 304 -10.38 -2.96 6.89
N VAL A 305 -9.24 -3.65 6.87
CA VAL A 305 -8.05 -3.23 7.59
C VAL A 305 -7.38 -2.13 6.78
N PHE A 306 -7.32 -0.93 7.36
CA PHE A 306 -6.48 0.13 6.83
C PHE A 306 -5.04 -0.37 6.67
N SER A 307 -4.48 -0.17 5.48
CA SER A 307 -3.14 -0.61 5.14
C SER A 307 -2.44 0.47 4.34
N GLN A 308 -1.11 0.40 4.28
CA GLN A 308 -0.31 1.29 3.45
C GLN A 308 -0.72 1.25 1.96
N ALA A 309 -1.29 0.13 1.50
CA ALA A 309 -1.76 0.00 0.11
C ALA A 309 -3.01 0.85 -0.18
N ASN A 310 -3.86 1.06 0.82
CA ASN A 310 -5.15 1.76 0.65
C ASN A 310 -5.14 3.17 1.27
N VAL A 311 -4.21 3.44 2.18
CA VAL A 311 -4.06 4.71 2.90
C VAL A 311 -2.57 5.01 3.03
N GLY A 312 -1.96 5.51 1.95
CA GLY A 312 -0.52 5.77 1.89
C GLY A 312 -0.08 7.01 2.67
N VAL A 313 -0.89 8.07 2.57
CA VAL A 313 -0.74 9.39 3.22
C VAL A 313 -2.13 9.89 3.57
N THR A 314 -2.25 10.54 4.71
CA THR A 314 -3.43 11.33 5.10
C THR A 314 -3.04 12.78 5.22
N ALA A 315 -3.89 13.70 4.77
CA ALA A 315 -3.64 15.13 4.90
C ALA A 315 -4.87 15.82 5.46
N VAL A 316 -4.65 16.81 6.31
CA VAL A 316 -5.69 17.71 6.80
C VAL A 316 -5.43 19.08 6.23
N GLY A 317 -6.39 19.61 5.50
CA GLY A 317 -6.43 20.98 5.03
C GLY A 317 -7.40 21.82 5.87
N MET A 318 -7.01 23.03 6.21
CA MET A 318 -7.89 24.03 6.81
C MET A 318 -7.88 25.30 5.96
N ASP A 319 -9.05 25.84 5.68
CA ASP A 319 -9.19 27.19 5.16
C ASP A 319 -9.38 28.16 6.33
N MET A 320 -8.37 28.99 6.59
CA MET A 320 -8.36 29.93 7.72
C MET A 320 -9.36 31.07 7.52
N ARG A 321 -9.84 31.33 6.30
CA ARG A 321 -10.90 32.31 6.03
C ARG A 321 -12.26 31.76 6.45
N THR A 322 -12.62 30.59 5.95
CA THR A 322 -13.97 30.03 6.14
C THR A 322 -14.09 29.23 7.43
N GLY A 323 -12.99 28.71 7.97
CA GLY A 323 -12.98 27.81 9.13
C GLY A 323 -13.29 26.35 8.76
N LEU A 324 -13.35 26.01 7.48
CA LEU A 324 -13.59 24.64 7.05
C LEU A 324 -12.33 23.79 7.19
N VAL A 325 -12.52 22.56 7.66
CA VAL A 325 -11.45 21.57 7.81
C VAL A 325 -11.82 20.31 7.02
N TYR A 326 -10.92 19.87 6.16
CA TYR A 326 -11.10 18.72 5.29
C TYR A 326 -9.94 17.74 5.42
N GLU A 327 -10.25 16.45 5.39
CA GLU A 327 -9.28 15.37 5.24
C GLU A 327 -9.21 14.94 3.77
N GLY A 328 -8.01 14.67 3.28
CA GLY A 328 -7.77 13.88 2.09
C GLY A 328 -6.98 12.61 2.43
N VAL A 329 -7.15 11.58 1.59
CA VAL A 329 -6.43 10.30 1.73
C VAL A 329 -5.84 9.89 0.38
N ASN A 330 -4.58 9.44 0.38
CA ASN A 330 -4.01 8.74 -0.77
C ASN A 330 -4.66 7.36 -0.84
N GLY A 331 -5.52 7.18 -1.83
CA GLY A 331 -6.07 5.88 -2.20
C GLY A 331 -5.14 5.13 -3.17
N SER A 332 -5.73 4.21 -3.91
CA SER A 332 -5.09 3.50 -5.02
C SER A 332 -4.78 4.44 -6.21
N ASP A 333 -4.05 3.94 -7.21
CA ASP A 333 -3.73 4.69 -8.44
C ASP A 333 -4.97 5.12 -9.25
N ALA A 334 -6.11 4.47 -9.02
CA ALA A 334 -7.41 4.82 -9.62
C ALA A 334 -8.11 5.96 -8.86
N ASP A 335 -7.75 6.19 -7.60
CA ASP A 335 -8.43 7.10 -6.69
C ASP A 335 -7.89 8.53 -6.82
N VAL A 336 -8.03 9.06 -8.03
CA VAL A 336 -7.60 10.41 -8.42
C VAL A 336 -8.81 11.32 -8.60
N ILE A 337 -8.65 12.62 -8.32
CA ILE A 337 -9.67 13.63 -8.64
C ILE A 337 -9.93 13.60 -10.15
N PRO A 338 -11.17 13.34 -10.61
CA PRO A 338 -11.50 13.45 -12.02
C PRO A 338 -11.25 14.86 -12.53
N LYS A 339 -10.77 15.02 -13.78
CA LYS A 339 -10.45 16.36 -14.33
C LYS A 339 -11.64 17.33 -14.29
N ALA A 340 -12.86 16.81 -14.46
CA ALA A 340 -14.08 17.61 -14.39
C ALA A 340 -14.34 18.18 -12.98
N ASP A 341 -13.93 17.44 -11.94
CA ASP A 341 -14.11 17.79 -10.53
C ASP A 341 -12.90 18.53 -9.94
N LEU A 342 -11.85 18.72 -10.74
CA LEU A 342 -10.69 19.53 -10.36
C LEU A 342 -11.05 21.01 -10.43
N HIS A 343 -10.89 21.70 -9.31
CA HIS A 343 -11.13 23.12 -9.16
C HIS A 343 -10.33 23.93 -10.21
N PRO A 344 -10.91 24.97 -10.86
CA PRO A 344 -10.22 25.73 -11.91
C PRO A 344 -8.83 26.25 -11.52
N THR A 345 -8.66 26.73 -10.29
CA THR A 345 -7.35 27.19 -9.76
C THR A 345 -6.30 26.08 -9.78
N LEU A 346 -6.64 24.88 -9.30
CA LEU A 346 -5.71 23.74 -9.30
C LEU A 346 -5.53 23.15 -10.70
N ARG A 347 -6.54 23.26 -11.56
CA ARG A 347 -6.46 22.86 -12.97
C ARG A 347 -5.42 23.71 -13.71
N GLN A 348 -5.43 25.02 -13.51
CA GLN A 348 -4.41 25.90 -14.06
C GLN A 348 -3.01 25.51 -13.59
N HIS A 349 -2.81 25.24 -12.29
CA HIS A 349 -1.51 24.80 -11.77
C HIS A 349 -1.06 23.46 -12.38
N LEU A 350 -1.98 22.53 -12.60
CA LEU A 350 -1.69 21.26 -13.27
C LEU A 350 -1.29 21.47 -14.74
N GLU A 351 -1.98 22.37 -15.44
CA GLU A 351 -1.67 22.74 -16.82
C GLU A 351 -0.31 23.44 -16.92
N ASP A 352 -0.04 24.42 -16.07
CA ASP A 352 1.25 25.13 -16.01
C ASP A 352 2.40 24.16 -15.75
N MET A 353 2.20 23.19 -14.85
CA MET A 353 3.18 22.14 -14.57
C MET A 353 3.41 21.25 -15.80
N ASN A 354 2.36 20.73 -16.43
CA ASN A 354 2.53 19.85 -17.60
C ASN A 354 3.08 20.60 -18.83
N ASN A 355 2.85 21.92 -18.94
CA ASN A 355 3.25 22.74 -20.08
C ASN A 355 4.60 23.43 -19.89
N LYS A 356 5.37 23.10 -18.84
CA LYS A 356 6.69 23.70 -18.60
C LYS A 356 7.62 23.45 -19.80
N PRO A 357 8.11 24.51 -20.49
CA PRO A 357 9.05 24.34 -21.60
C PRO A 357 10.30 23.58 -21.18
N GLY A 358 10.68 22.58 -21.97
CA GLY A 358 11.82 21.71 -21.69
C GLY A 358 11.57 20.64 -20.61
N GLY A 359 10.36 20.55 -20.06
CA GLY A 359 9.99 19.55 -19.05
C GLY A 359 10.77 19.67 -17.75
N TYR A 360 10.78 18.58 -16.98
CA TYR A 360 11.55 18.44 -15.74
C TYR A 360 12.62 17.36 -15.92
N PRO A 361 13.86 17.61 -15.47
CA PRO A 361 14.93 16.64 -15.61
C PRO A 361 14.59 15.33 -14.88
N VAL A 362 14.92 14.20 -15.49
CA VAL A 362 14.95 12.92 -14.79
C VAL A 362 16.32 12.82 -14.11
N GLU A 363 16.37 13.12 -12.81
CA GLU A 363 17.58 12.87 -12.01
C GLU A 363 17.94 11.38 -12.06
N ASP A 364 19.25 11.10 -12.09
CA ASP A 364 19.90 9.80 -12.37
C ASP A 364 19.85 9.30 -13.82
N ASP A 365 19.37 10.12 -14.77
CA ASP A 365 19.47 9.80 -16.19
C ASP A 365 20.69 10.46 -16.86
N THR A 366 21.66 9.64 -17.27
CA THR A 366 22.83 10.09 -18.05
C THR A 366 22.48 10.47 -19.49
N THR A 367 21.27 10.18 -19.95
CA THR A 367 20.78 10.50 -21.30
C THR A 367 20.20 11.91 -21.41
N GLY A 368 20.04 12.63 -20.29
CA GLY A 368 19.42 13.96 -20.26
C GLY A 368 17.91 13.93 -20.50
N ALA A 369 17.24 12.81 -20.25
CA ALA A 369 15.79 12.72 -20.43
C ALA A 369 15.02 13.68 -19.52
N THR A 370 13.87 14.09 -20.02
CA THR A 370 12.93 14.94 -19.30
C THR A 370 11.60 14.22 -19.16
N ARG A 371 10.81 14.67 -18.19
CA ARG A 371 9.44 14.21 -17.92
C ARG A 371 8.52 15.40 -17.77
N ASP A 372 7.24 15.17 -17.96
CA ASP A 372 6.22 16.21 -17.92
C ASP A 372 6.00 16.78 -16.52
N ARG A 373 6.50 16.13 -15.47
CA ARG A 373 6.28 16.50 -14.06
C ARG A 373 7.53 16.33 -13.21
N PRO A 374 7.74 17.12 -12.15
CA PRO A 374 8.93 17.01 -11.30
C PRO A 374 8.97 15.74 -10.44
N HIS A 375 7.83 15.07 -10.19
CA HIS A 375 7.73 13.80 -9.48
C HIS A 375 6.96 12.78 -10.33
N PRO A 376 7.30 11.46 -10.29
CA PRO A 376 6.61 10.45 -11.11
C PRO A 376 5.13 10.24 -10.76
N ASP A 377 4.76 10.37 -9.48
CA ASP A 377 3.40 10.13 -9.01
C ASP A 377 2.37 11.14 -9.55
N ARG A 378 1.09 10.73 -9.59
CA ARG A 378 -0.01 11.57 -10.09
C ARG A 378 -0.51 12.50 -8.97
N PRO A 379 -0.33 13.83 -9.06
CA PRO A 379 -0.68 14.74 -7.98
C PRO A 379 -2.16 14.70 -7.58
N LEU A 380 -3.05 14.36 -8.53
CA LEU A 380 -4.49 14.31 -8.28
C LEU A 380 -4.92 13.14 -7.38
N GLY A 381 -4.03 12.17 -7.11
CA GLY A 381 -4.25 11.12 -6.12
C GLY A 381 -3.81 11.51 -4.70
N HIS A 382 -3.13 12.65 -4.55
CA HIS A 382 -2.49 13.01 -3.29
C HIS A 382 -3.47 13.69 -2.33
N ALA A 383 -3.39 13.31 -1.06
CA ALA A 383 -4.27 13.68 0.03
C ALA A 383 -4.37 15.20 0.19
N GLU A 384 -3.23 15.89 0.17
CA GLU A 384 -3.14 17.34 0.34
C GLU A 384 -3.83 18.08 -0.82
N VAL A 385 -3.73 17.55 -2.04
CA VAL A 385 -4.38 18.12 -3.23
C VAL A 385 -5.88 17.91 -3.16
N LYS A 386 -6.34 16.73 -2.70
CA LYS A 386 -7.77 16.43 -2.49
C LYS A 386 -8.41 17.34 -1.45
N ALA A 387 -7.75 17.53 -0.31
CA ALA A 387 -8.22 18.41 0.75
C ALA A 387 -8.33 19.87 0.26
N ALA A 388 -7.28 20.39 -0.38
CA ALA A 388 -7.30 21.75 -0.95
C ALA A 388 -8.35 21.93 -2.05
N ASN A 389 -8.52 20.92 -2.92
CA ASN A 389 -9.56 20.95 -3.97
C ASN A 389 -10.96 21.09 -3.37
N ALA A 390 -11.27 20.32 -2.32
CA ALA A 390 -12.56 20.39 -1.63
C ALA A 390 -12.77 21.77 -0.97
N LEU A 391 -11.74 22.31 -0.31
CA LEU A 391 -11.80 23.64 0.30
C LEU A 391 -12.07 24.75 -0.72
N LEU A 392 -11.44 24.71 -1.90
CA LEU A 392 -11.69 25.70 -2.95
C LEU A 392 -13.13 25.63 -3.48
N TRP A 393 -13.66 24.43 -3.69
CA TRP A 393 -15.06 24.26 -4.10
C TRP A 393 -16.04 24.79 -3.04
N GLU A 394 -15.75 24.58 -1.77
CA GLU A 394 -16.55 25.14 -0.67
C GLU A 394 -16.50 26.66 -0.61
N ARG A 395 -15.33 27.27 -0.84
CA ARG A 395 -15.20 28.72 -0.94
C ARG A 395 -16.09 29.28 -2.04
N ARG A 396 -16.01 28.70 -3.25
CA ARG A 396 -16.86 29.07 -4.38
C ARG A 396 -18.34 28.96 -4.02
N ALA A 397 -18.75 27.83 -3.43
CA ALA A 397 -20.14 27.60 -3.06
C ALA A 397 -20.66 28.62 -2.04
N ARG A 398 -19.78 29.15 -1.19
CA ARG A 398 -20.08 30.18 -0.19
C ARG A 398 -19.86 31.62 -0.68
N GLY A 399 -19.47 31.82 -1.94
CA GLY A 399 -19.22 33.14 -2.53
C GLY A 399 -17.93 33.83 -2.07
N PHE A 400 -16.96 33.08 -1.53
CA PHE A 400 -15.61 33.59 -1.26
C PHE A 400 -14.74 33.51 -2.52
N ASP A 401 -13.71 34.36 -2.59
CA ASP A 401 -12.67 34.24 -3.62
C ASP A 401 -12.02 32.86 -3.55
N ASP A 402 -11.92 32.18 -4.67
CA ASP A 402 -11.41 30.82 -4.86
C ASP A 402 -10.22 30.80 -5.85
N GLY A 403 -9.70 31.97 -6.22
CA GLY A 403 -8.55 32.13 -7.10
C GLY A 403 -7.19 31.76 -6.47
N PRO A 404 -6.07 32.00 -7.15
CA PRO A 404 -4.74 31.68 -6.64
C PRO A 404 -4.41 32.32 -5.28
N GLY A 405 -4.93 33.51 -5.00
CA GLY A 405 -4.75 34.18 -3.70
C GLY A 405 -5.37 33.44 -2.52
N ALA A 406 -6.47 32.71 -2.74
CA ALA A 406 -7.16 31.93 -1.71
C ALA A 406 -6.29 30.81 -1.13
N LEU A 407 -5.32 30.29 -1.90
CA LEU A 407 -4.42 29.23 -1.44
C LEU A 407 -3.53 29.68 -0.27
N ALA A 408 -3.16 30.97 -0.21
CA ALA A 408 -2.40 31.54 0.91
C ALA A 408 -3.21 31.63 2.22
N GLU A 409 -4.53 31.54 2.13
CA GLU A 409 -5.44 31.52 3.28
C GLU A 409 -5.74 30.10 3.76
N MET A 410 -5.22 29.08 3.08
CA MET A 410 -5.33 27.68 3.48
C MET A 410 -4.07 27.23 4.22
N ARG A 411 -4.11 26.05 4.86
CA ARG A 411 -2.95 25.37 5.45
C ARG A 411 -3.15 23.87 5.36
N VAL A 412 -2.06 23.13 5.15
CA VAL A 412 -2.10 21.66 5.14
C VAL A 412 -1.06 21.06 6.09
N ASP A 413 -1.39 19.89 6.64
CA ASP A 413 -0.41 19.01 7.28
C ASP A 413 -0.69 17.55 6.90
N ASN A 414 0.37 16.79 6.64
CA ASN A 414 0.29 15.47 6.03
C ASN A 414 1.14 14.46 6.79
N TYR A 415 0.64 13.24 6.92
CA TYR A 415 1.27 12.15 7.66
C TYR A 415 1.22 10.83 6.88
N HIS A 416 2.27 10.03 7.03
CA HIS A 416 2.28 8.61 6.73
C HIS A 416 1.83 7.80 7.96
N PRO A 417 0.61 7.22 7.97
CA PRO A 417 0.10 6.51 9.14
C PRO A 417 0.80 5.17 9.45
N PHE A 418 1.49 4.56 8.46
CA PHE A 418 1.97 3.18 8.53
C PHE A 418 3.49 3.00 8.38
N ARG A 419 4.31 4.01 8.71
CA ARG A 419 5.78 3.82 8.71
C ARG A 419 6.19 2.91 9.87
N SER A 420 7.33 2.23 9.73
CA SER A 420 7.80 1.26 10.72
C SER A 420 8.07 1.88 12.09
N GLY A 421 8.49 3.16 12.12
CA GLY A 421 8.71 3.94 13.35
C GLY A 421 7.43 4.52 13.96
N GLY A 422 6.31 4.46 13.24
CA GLY A 422 5.03 5.02 13.65
C GLY A 422 4.42 5.93 12.63
N ILE A 423 3.57 6.85 13.10
CA ILE A 423 3.13 7.93 12.23
C ILE A 423 4.33 8.87 11.99
N GLU A 424 4.46 9.38 10.78
CA GLU A 424 5.58 10.23 10.38
C GLU A 424 5.05 11.36 9.49
N GLN A 425 5.54 12.58 9.64
CA GLN A 425 5.16 13.66 8.72
C GLN A 425 5.56 13.31 7.28
N ALA A 426 4.69 13.67 6.33
CA ALA A 426 4.87 13.45 4.91
C ALA A 426 4.98 14.81 4.19
N PRO A 427 6.19 15.33 3.93
CA PRO A 427 6.35 16.58 3.20
C PRO A 427 5.69 16.50 1.82
N CYS A 428 5.15 17.62 1.33
CA CYS A 428 4.56 17.67 -0.01
C CYS A 428 5.62 17.30 -1.05
N CYS A 429 5.34 16.33 -1.92
CA CYS A 429 6.23 15.98 -3.02
C CYS A 429 6.37 17.16 -4.00
N ALA A 430 7.34 17.09 -4.93
CA ALA A 430 7.57 18.16 -5.90
C ALA A 430 6.35 18.51 -6.77
N ASN A 431 5.51 17.52 -7.14
CA ASN A 431 4.26 17.80 -7.86
C ASN A 431 3.29 18.58 -6.98
N CYS A 432 3.10 18.16 -5.74
CA CYS A 432 2.20 18.84 -4.79
C CYS A 432 2.72 20.22 -4.38
N ASN A 433 4.05 20.40 -4.38
CA ASN A 433 4.65 21.70 -4.16
C ASN A 433 4.20 22.71 -5.23
N LEU A 434 4.17 22.30 -6.50
CA LEU A 434 3.68 23.13 -7.60
C LEU A 434 2.16 23.26 -7.60
N MET A 435 1.43 22.18 -7.37
CA MET A 435 -0.05 22.21 -7.31
C MET A 435 -0.57 23.12 -6.21
N LEU A 436 0.08 23.12 -5.04
CA LEU A 436 -0.34 23.86 -3.86
C LEU A 436 0.60 25.03 -3.59
N ARG A 437 1.10 25.68 -4.65
CA ARG A 437 1.92 26.89 -4.52
C ARG A 437 1.11 27.95 -3.76
N GLY A 438 1.69 28.47 -2.68
CA GLY A 438 1.06 29.46 -1.81
C GLY A 438 0.38 28.87 -0.57
N VAL A 439 0.04 27.57 -0.53
CA VAL A 439 -0.49 26.93 0.68
C VAL A 439 0.65 26.63 1.65
N PRO A 440 0.70 27.12 2.89
CA PRO A 440 1.66 26.66 3.89
C PRO A 440 1.49 25.16 4.21
N SER A 441 2.60 24.44 4.36
CA SER A 441 2.64 23.00 4.67
C SER A 441 3.46 22.77 5.94
N ASN A 442 2.82 22.36 7.03
CA ASN A 442 3.49 22.09 8.32
C ASN A 442 4.50 20.94 8.19
N ALA A 443 4.18 19.95 7.36
CA ALA A 443 5.06 18.82 7.05
C ALA A 443 6.25 19.22 6.15
N GLY A 444 6.33 20.47 5.67
CA GLY A 444 7.34 20.95 4.71
C GLY A 444 7.10 20.47 3.28
N ARG A 445 8.08 20.70 2.40
CA ARG A 445 7.97 20.53 0.94
C ARG A 445 9.27 20.00 0.31
N TYR A 446 9.14 19.36 -0.85
CA TYR A 446 10.26 19.07 -1.75
C TYR A 446 10.08 19.82 -3.07
N ASP A 447 11.16 20.25 -3.70
CA ASP A 447 11.17 20.96 -4.99
C ASP A 447 11.52 20.07 -6.19
N ARG A 448 12.10 18.89 -5.96
CA ARG A 448 12.53 17.94 -6.99
C ARG A 448 12.36 16.47 -6.58
N PHE A 449 12.61 15.57 -7.53
CA PHE A 449 12.67 14.13 -7.32
C PHE A 449 13.91 13.50 -7.97
N PRO A 450 14.66 12.62 -7.26
CA PRO A 450 14.50 12.23 -5.85
C PRO A 450 14.57 13.43 -4.89
N PRO A 451 13.95 13.32 -3.71
CA PRO A 451 13.84 14.46 -2.79
C PRO A 451 15.23 14.94 -2.37
N GLY A 452 15.45 16.25 -2.52
CA GLY A 452 16.62 16.94 -1.98
C GLY A 452 16.47 17.26 -0.50
N GLU A 453 17.06 18.37 -0.07
CA GLU A 453 16.81 18.90 1.27
C GLU A 453 15.33 19.29 1.40
N LYS A 454 14.74 18.97 2.55
CA LYS A 454 13.38 19.37 2.87
C LYS A 454 13.33 20.88 3.00
N ILE A 455 12.46 21.52 2.22
CA ILE A 455 12.19 22.94 2.35
C ILE A 455 11.26 23.10 3.56
N PRO A 456 11.68 23.81 4.63
CA PRO A 456 10.81 24.13 5.75
C PRO A 456 9.67 25.05 5.28
N GLU A 457 8.64 25.16 6.11
CA GLU A 457 7.47 26.03 5.84
C GLU A 457 7.85 27.48 5.49
#